data_AF-A0A955BRG2-F1
#
_entry.id   AF-A0A955BRG2-F1
#
_cell.length_a   1.000
_cell.length_b   1.000
_cell.length_c   1.000
_cell.angle_alpha   90.00
_cell.angle_beta   90.00
_cell.angle_gamma   90.00
#
_symmetry.space_group_name_H-M   'P 1'
#
loop_
_entity.id
_entity.type
_entity.pdbx_description
1 polymer ?
#
loop_
_entity_poly.entity_id
_entity_poly.type
_entity_poly.pdbx_seq_one_letter_code
_entity_poly.pdbx_strand_id
1 'polypeptide(L)'
;MTTDALSRPHALVAEDDPALADVLRLAFTRAGFEVQVARNGLDALRLATDNAYDVVCSDFQMPKLNGEQLLTAIREGGPSQDAVCLLCSAKSYELDCQRLKDALGLCAVFYKPFSLAEIAAAAKDGLAARAGV
;
A
#
# COMPACT_ATOMS: atom_id res chain seq x y z
N MET A 1 -16.63 25.96 -10.35
CA MET A 1 -17.23 24.62 -10.18
C MET A 1 -16.82 23.81 -11.40
N THR A 2 -15.71 23.09 -11.30
CA THR A 2 -15.28 22.17 -12.35
C THR A 2 -15.39 20.80 -11.72
N THR A 3 -16.40 20.04 -12.13
CA THR A 3 -16.54 18.63 -11.77
C THR A 3 -15.39 17.91 -12.45
N ASP A 4 -14.31 17.67 -11.70
CA ASP A 4 -13.21 16.85 -12.20
C ASP A 4 -13.76 15.43 -12.42
N ALA A 5 -13.53 14.88 -13.60
CA ALA A 5 -14.07 13.58 -13.97
C ALA A 5 -13.54 12.52 -12.99
N LEU A 6 -14.43 11.64 -12.52
CA LEU A 6 -14.21 10.61 -11.48
C LEU A 6 -13.06 9.63 -11.84
N SER A 7 -11.80 10.06 -11.77
CA SER A 7 -10.66 9.17 -11.87
C SER A 7 -10.58 8.31 -10.61
N ARG A 8 -10.64 6.99 -10.80
CA ARG A 8 -10.53 6.04 -9.69
C ARG A 8 -9.11 6.13 -9.13
N PRO A 9 -8.92 6.16 -7.80
CA PRO A 9 -7.59 6.21 -7.23
C PRO A 9 -6.79 4.94 -7.56
N HIS A 10 -5.51 5.10 -7.86
CA HIS A 10 -4.64 3.99 -8.21
C HIS A 10 -4.00 3.37 -6.96
N ALA A 11 -4.06 2.05 -6.85
CA ALA A 11 -3.46 1.31 -5.75
C ALA A 11 -2.43 0.29 -6.26
N LEU A 12 -1.26 0.27 -5.63
CA LEU A 12 -0.27 -0.78 -5.79
C LEU A 12 -0.35 -1.75 -4.62
N VAL A 13 -0.57 -3.03 -4.91
CA VAL A 13 -0.51 -4.13 -3.93
C VAL A 13 0.76 -4.94 -4.17
N ALA A 14 1.66 -4.98 -3.19
CA ALA A 14 2.87 -5.80 -3.24
C ALA A 14 2.69 -7.01 -2.31
N GLU A 15 2.47 -8.19 -2.89
CA GLU A 15 2.18 -9.45 -2.17
C GLU A 15 2.60 -10.63 -3.06
N ASP A 16 3.52 -11.46 -2.54
CA ASP A 16 4.11 -12.57 -3.29
C ASP A 16 3.23 -13.82 -3.28
N ASP A 17 2.36 -14.00 -2.28
CA ASP A 17 1.38 -15.08 -2.30
C ASP A 17 0.27 -14.83 -3.36
N PRO A 18 0.12 -15.73 -4.36
CA PRO A 18 -0.88 -15.60 -5.42
C PRO A 18 -2.31 -15.38 -4.92
N ALA A 19 -2.74 -16.21 -3.96
CA ALA A 19 -4.10 -16.24 -3.48
C ALA A 19 -4.42 -15.00 -2.63
N LEU A 20 -3.49 -14.60 -1.76
CA LEU A 20 -3.65 -13.43 -0.91
C LEU A 20 -3.68 -12.14 -1.73
N ALA A 21 -2.82 -12.00 -2.74
CA ALA A 21 -2.86 -10.81 -3.57
C ALA A 21 -4.14 -10.74 -4.40
N ASP A 22 -4.70 -11.88 -4.86
CA ASP A 22 -5.96 -11.88 -5.61
C ASP A 22 -7.14 -11.40 -4.76
N VAL A 23 -7.20 -11.83 -3.49
CA VAL A 23 -8.27 -11.38 -2.58
C VAL A 23 -8.06 -9.94 -2.12
N LEU A 24 -6.82 -9.49 -1.91
CA LEU A 24 -6.49 -8.07 -1.66
C LEU A 24 -6.88 -7.20 -2.85
N ARG A 25 -6.51 -7.61 -4.07
CA ARG A 25 -6.88 -6.93 -5.31
C ARG A 25 -8.39 -6.81 -5.44
N LEU A 26 -9.14 -7.89 -5.16
CA LEU A 26 -10.60 -7.87 -5.18
C LEU A 26 -11.17 -6.90 -4.14
N ALA A 27 -10.65 -6.90 -2.91
CA ALA A 27 -11.09 -6.01 -1.84
C ALA A 27 -10.88 -4.53 -2.21
N PHE A 28 -9.69 -4.17 -2.69
CA PHE A 28 -9.37 -2.81 -3.14
C PHE A 28 -10.21 -2.40 -4.36
N THR A 29 -10.38 -3.31 -5.33
CA THR A 29 -11.21 -3.03 -6.51
C THR A 29 -12.66 -2.72 -6.11
N ARG A 30 -13.22 -3.50 -5.16
CA ARG A 30 -14.57 -3.27 -4.60
C ARG A 30 -14.65 -1.96 -3.80
N ALA A 31 -13.56 -1.55 -3.18
CA ALA A 31 -13.45 -0.29 -2.45
C ALA A 31 -13.33 0.94 -3.37
N GLY A 32 -13.14 0.75 -4.67
CA GLY A 32 -13.17 1.81 -5.68
C GLY A 32 -11.84 2.04 -6.39
N PHE A 33 -10.77 1.36 -6.00
CA PHE A 33 -9.43 1.55 -6.57
C PHE A 33 -9.26 0.88 -7.93
N GLU A 34 -8.39 1.45 -8.76
CA GLU A 34 -7.74 0.74 -9.87
C GLU A 34 -6.47 0.08 -9.32
N VAL A 35 -6.35 -1.25 -9.42
CA VAL A 35 -5.37 -2.01 -8.65
C VAL A 35 -4.36 -2.69 -9.56
N GLN A 36 -3.07 -2.43 -9.31
CA GLN A 36 -1.96 -3.17 -9.88
C GLN A 36 -1.30 -4.03 -8.80
N VAL A 37 -0.91 -5.26 -9.17
CA VAL A 37 -0.27 -6.20 -8.25
C VAL A 37 1.19 -6.41 -8.65
N ALA A 38 2.09 -6.34 -7.67
CA ALA A 38 3.48 -6.74 -7.76
C ALA A 38 3.72 -8.00 -6.89
N ARG A 39 4.51 -8.94 -7.40
CA ARG A 39 4.78 -10.24 -6.75
C ARG A 39 6.08 -10.30 -5.95
N ASN A 40 6.77 -9.17 -5.82
CA ASN A 40 7.97 -8.99 -5.01
C ASN A 40 8.25 -7.49 -4.87
N GLY A 41 9.08 -7.11 -3.89
CA GLY A 41 9.31 -5.69 -3.63
C GLY A 41 10.11 -4.96 -4.71
N LEU A 42 10.94 -5.64 -5.51
CA LEU A 42 11.69 -4.96 -6.58
C LEU A 42 10.78 -4.59 -7.76
N ASP A 43 9.87 -5.48 -8.14
CA ASP A 43 8.88 -5.18 -9.17
C ASP A 43 7.91 -4.09 -8.67
N ALA A 44 7.54 -4.12 -7.39
CA ALA A 44 6.74 -3.08 -6.75
C ALA A 44 7.44 -1.72 -6.79
N LEU A 45 8.73 -1.68 -6.45
CA LEU A 45 9.52 -0.46 -6.50
C LEU A 45 9.59 0.09 -7.93
N ARG A 46 9.90 -0.75 -8.93
CA ARG A 46 9.90 -0.33 -10.34
C ARG A 46 8.56 0.31 -10.74
N LEU A 47 7.46 -0.34 -10.39
CA LEU A 47 6.13 0.18 -10.69
C LEU A 47 5.88 1.53 -10.01
N ALA A 48 6.23 1.67 -8.73
CA ALA A 48 6.04 2.90 -7.96
C ALA A 48 6.99 4.04 -8.38
N THR A 49 8.11 3.73 -9.02
CA THR A 49 9.01 4.71 -9.64
C THR A 49 8.51 5.16 -11.01
N ASP A 50 7.92 4.24 -11.79
CA ASP A 50 7.46 4.52 -13.15
C ASP A 50 6.06 5.15 -13.19
N ASN A 51 5.23 4.94 -12.15
CA ASN A 51 3.82 5.32 -12.13
C ASN A 51 3.43 5.99 -10.81
N ALA A 52 2.44 6.89 -10.86
CA ALA A 52 1.84 7.46 -9.66
C ALA A 52 0.77 6.52 -9.09
N TYR A 53 0.87 6.26 -7.78
CA TYR A 53 -0.15 5.54 -7.00
C TYR A 53 -0.59 6.41 -5.83
N ASP A 54 -1.89 6.37 -5.54
CA ASP A 54 -2.50 7.02 -4.39
C ASP A 54 -2.31 6.21 -3.11
N VAL A 55 -2.27 4.88 -3.25
CA VAL A 55 -2.13 3.93 -2.15
C VAL A 55 -1.08 2.87 -2.50
N VAL A 56 -0.24 2.54 -1.55
CA VAL A 56 0.66 1.38 -1.60
C VAL A 56 0.37 0.48 -0.41
N CYS A 57 -0.04 -0.76 -0.67
CA CYS A 57 -0.24 -1.79 0.34
C CYS A 57 0.81 -2.88 0.12
N SER A 58 1.74 -3.04 1.07
CA SER A 58 2.85 -3.98 0.96
C SER A 58 2.75 -5.07 2.01
N ASP A 59 3.03 -6.32 1.66
CA ASP A 59 3.49 -7.29 2.64
C ASP A 59 4.90 -6.91 3.12
N PHE A 60 5.22 -7.22 4.37
CA PHE A 60 6.54 -7.00 4.95
C PHE A 60 7.52 -8.04 4.41
N GLN A 61 7.12 -9.31 4.34
CA GLN A 61 8.00 -10.39 3.93
C GLN A 61 7.78 -10.70 2.45
N MET A 62 8.63 -10.15 1.59
CA MET A 62 8.62 -10.44 0.16
C MET A 62 10.01 -10.80 -0.35
N PRO A 63 10.13 -11.57 -1.45
CA PRO A 63 11.39 -11.80 -2.12
C PRO A 63 12.01 -10.49 -2.65
N LYS A 64 13.34 -10.51 -2.83
CA LYS A 64 14.19 -9.44 -3.40
C LYS A 64 14.28 -8.14 -2.58
N LEU A 65 13.16 -7.59 -2.15
CA LEU A 65 13.07 -6.36 -1.36
C LEU A 65 11.89 -6.49 -0.39
N ASN A 66 12.12 -6.24 0.89
CA ASN A 66 11.07 -6.35 1.91
C ASN A 66 10.19 -5.08 1.96
N GLY A 67 9.08 -5.13 2.69
CA GLY A 67 8.13 -4.00 2.75
C GLY A 67 8.70 -2.72 3.36
N GLU A 68 9.54 -2.80 4.40
CA GLU A 68 10.20 -1.60 4.96
C GLU A 68 11.14 -0.96 3.95
N GLN A 69 11.96 -1.76 3.26
CA GLN A 69 12.90 -1.29 2.25
C GLN A 69 12.16 -0.70 1.04
N LEU A 70 11.09 -1.34 0.58
CA LEU A 70 10.23 -0.83 -0.49
C LEU A 70 9.64 0.53 -0.13
N LEU A 71 9.00 0.63 1.03
CA LEU A 71 8.32 1.87 1.44
C LEU A 71 9.34 2.98 1.74
N THR A 72 10.51 2.65 2.30
CA THR A 72 11.62 3.61 2.44
C THR A 72 12.03 4.17 1.08
N ALA A 73 12.29 3.30 0.10
CA ALA A 73 12.70 3.72 -1.24
C ALA A 73 11.62 4.56 -1.95
N ILE A 74 10.33 4.25 -1.74
CA ILE A 74 9.23 5.07 -2.27
C ILE A 74 9.24 6.47 -1.64
N ARG A 75 9.50 6.58 -0.34
CA ARG A 75 9.57 7.88 0.36
C ARG A 75 10.78 8.72 -0.03
N GLU A 76 11.85 8.12 -0.57
CA GLU A 76 13.03 8.85 -1.05
C GLU A 76 12.76 9.69 -2.31
N GLY A 77 11.68 9.41 -3.04
CA GLY A 77 11.20 10.28 -4.11
C GLY A 77 10.44 9.56 -5.24
N GLY A 78 10.00 10.34 -6.23
CA GLY A 78 9.29 9.84 -7.40
C GLY A 78 7.77 10.02 -7.32
N PRO A 79 7.02 9.50 -8.31
CA PRO A 79 5.60 9.81 -8.48
C PRO A 79 4.70 9.24 -7.36
N SER A 80 5.16 8.23 -6.63
CA SER A 80 4.45 7.63 -5.49
C SER A 80 4.94 8.08 -4.11
N GLN A 81 5.85 9.06 -4.02
CA GLN A 81 6.46 9.46 -2.74
C GLN A 81 5.43 9.88 -1.67
N ASP A 82 4.28 10.43 -2.10
CA ASP A 82 3.22 10.93 -1.23
C ASP A 82 2.06 9.92 -1.07
N ALA A 83 2.23 8.69 -1.56
CA ALA A 83 1.20 7.64 -1.46
C ALA A 83 0.83 7.34 0.01
N VAL A 84 -0.42 6.95 0.22
CA VAL A 84 -0.87 6.39 1.49
C VAL A 84 -0.29 4.98 1.61
N CYS A 85 0.59 4.77 2.58
CA CYS A 85 1.30 3.51 2.74
C CYS A 85 0.68 2.66 3.86
N LEU A 86 0.39 1.40 3.54
CA LEU A 86 -0.09 0.36 4.45
C LEU A 86 0.90 -0.79 4.44
N LEU A 87 1.15 -1.39 5.61
CA LEU A 87 2.04 -2.53 5.76
C LEU A 87 1.28 -3.72 6.34
N CYS A 88 1.41 -4.89 5.72
CA CYS A 88 0.91 -6.16 6.22
C CYS A 88 2.10 -7.00 6.73
N SER A 89 1.92 -7.78 7.79
CA SER A 89 2.98 -8.67 8.29
C SER A 89 2.42 -9.96 8.89
N ALA A 90 3.16 -11.06 8.75
CA ALA A 90 2.86 -12.31 9.43
C ALA A 90 3.24 -12.30 10.93
N LYS A 91 4.13 -11.39 11.36
CA LYS A 91 4.72 -11.41 12.70
C LYS A 91 4.54 -10.08 13.41
N SER A 92 3.83 -10.08 14.53
CA SER A 92 3.56 -8.86 15.31
C SER A 92 4.68 -8.47 16.29
N TYR A 93 5.46 -9.44 16.76
CA TYR A 93 6.50 -9.22 17.78
C TYR A 93 7.89 -8.90 17.22
N GLU A 94 8.12 -9.14 15.92
CA GLU A 94 9.41 -8.85 15.27
C GLU A 94 9.48 -7.45 14.64
N LEU A 95 8.34 -6.78 14.46
CA LEU A 95 8.32 -5.41 13.95
C LEU A 95 8.15 -4.40 15.08
N ASP A 96 9.08 -3.44 15.13
CA ASP A 96 8.86 -2.18 15.83
C ASP A 96 7.88 -1.31 15.03
N CYS A 97 6.59 -1.63 15.20
CA CYS A 97 5.49 -1.00 14.47
C CYS A 97 5.43 0.52 14.68
N GLN A 98 5.75 0.98 15.89
CA GLN A 98 5.73 2.42 16.18
C GLN A 98 6.84 3.14 15.42
N ARG A 99 8.07 2.61 15.48
CA ARG A 99 9.20 3.14 14.69
C ARG A 99 8.87 3.20 13.20
N LEU A 100 8.28 2.14 12.65
CA LEU A 100 7.95 2.07 11.23
C LEU A 100 6.85 3.06 10.83
N LYS A 101 5.81 3.19 11.65
CA LYS A 101 4.75 4.18 11.43
C LYS A 101 5.32 5.59 11.41
N ASP A 102 6.17 5.92 12.37
CA ASP A 102 6.74 7.26 12.50
C ASP A 102 7.75 7.57 11.39
N ALA A 103 8.62 6.61 11.07
CA ALA A 103 9.66 6.79 10.04
C ALA A 103 9.10 6.86 8.61
N LEU A 104 8.03 6.12 8.31
CA LEU A 104 7.50 5.98 6.95
C LEU A 104 6.16 6.69 6.74
N GLY A 105 5.59 7.28 7.80
CA GLY A 105 4.24 7.85 7.77
C GLY A 105 3.20 6.82 7.36
N LEU A 106 3.25 5.60 7.94
CA LEU A 106 2.31 4.54 7.60
C LEU A 106 0.91 4.89 8.11
N CYS A 107 -0.09 4.77 7.25
CA CYS A 107 -1.48 4.92 7.64
C CYS A 107 -1.91 3.81 8.61
N ALA A 108 -1.50 2.58 8.33
CA ALA A 108 -1.78 1.43 9.20
C ALA A 108 -0.77 0.30 9.00
N VAL A 109 -0.68 -0.54 10.03
CA VAL A 109 0.04 -1.82 10.00
C VAL A 109 -0.93 -2.91 10.40
N PHE A 110 -1.06 -3.95 9.58
CA PHE A 110 -1.96 -5.09 9.77
C PHE A 110 -1.17 -6.37 10.00
N TYR A 111 -1.67 -7.23 10.89
CA TYR A 111 -1.05 -8.51 11.20
C TYR A 111 -1.93 -9.67 10.72
N LYS A 112 -1.33 -10.67 10.08
CA LYS A 112 -2.03 -11.89 9.64
C LYS A 112 -2.45 -12.70 10.90
N PRO A 113 -3.69 -13.23 10.98
CA PRO A 113 -4.79 -13.03 10.02
C PRO A 113 -5.44 -11.65 10.18
N PHE A 114 -5.66 -10.96 9.07
CA PHE A 114 -6.28 -9.63 9.01
C PHE A 114 -7.60 -9.65 8.22
N SER A 115 -8.39 -8.59 8.38
CA SER A 115 -9.57 -8.35 7.56
C SER A 115 -9.22 -7.57 6.30
N LEU A 116 -9.46 -8.16 5.13
CA LEU A 116 -9.27 -7.48 3.83
C LEU A 116 -10.13 -6.22 3.71
N ALA A 117 -11.31 -6.21 4.34
CA ALA A 117 -12.21 -5.07 4.35
C ALA A 117 -11.64 -3.92 5.19
N GLU A 118 -10.98 -4.22 6.31
CA GLU A 118 -10.33 -3.20 7.16
C GLU A 118 -9.12 -2.59 6.45
N ILE A 119 -8.33 -3.39 5.73
CA ILE A 119 -7.21 -2.87 4.93
C ILE A 119 -7.72 -1.90 3.86
N ALA A 120 -8.75 -2.31 3.11
CA ALA A 120 -9.33 -1.46 2.08
C ALA A 120 -10.03 -0.20 2.64
N ALA A 121 -10.62 -0.29 3.84
CA ALA A 121 -11.16 0.87 4.54
C ALA A 121 -10.06 1.85 4.96
N ALA A 122 -8.98 1.36 5.58
CA ALA A 122 -7.84 2.18 5.96
C ALA A 122 -7.19 2.89 4.75
N ALA A 123 -7.11 2.21 3.60
CA ALA A 123 -6.67 2.82 2.35
C ALA A 123 -7.53 4.03 1.95
N LYS A 124 -8.86 3.88 2.03
CA LYS A 124 -9.81 4.96 1.70
C LYS A 124 -9.74 6.11 2.69
N ASP A 125 -9.69 5.78 3.98
CA ASP A 125 -9.66 6.78 5.05
C ASP A 125 -8.36 7.59 5.00
N GLY A 126 -7.22 6.93 4.77
CA GLY A 126 -5.94 7.60 4.56
C GLY A 126 -5.95 8.52 3.35
N LEU A 127 -6.58 8.08 2.24
CA LEU A 127 -6.69 8.91 1.03
C LEU A 127 -7.59 10.13 1.25
N ALA A 128 -8.72 9.95 1.93
CA ALA A 128 -9.62 11.04 2.29
C ALA A 128 -8.96 12.06 3.23
N ALA A 129 -8.18 11.58 4.22
CA ALA A 129 -7.42 12.43 5.12
C ALA A 129 -6.37 13.26 4.37
N ARG A 130 -5.69 12.68 3.37
CA ARG A 130 -4.70 13.39 2.53
C ARG A 130 -5.35 14.48 1.66
N ALA A 131 -6.56 14.25 1.14
CA ALA A 131 -7.26 15.21 0.29
C ALA A 131 -7.90 16.38 1.05
N GLY A 132 -8.05 16.26 2.38
CA GLY A 132 -8.61 17.30 3.25
C GLY A 132 -7.57 18.24 3.89
N VAL A 133 -6.28 18.03 3.61
CA VAL A 133 -5.15 18.87 4.05
C VAL A 133 -4.71 19.76 2.90
#